data_AF-A0A8H9UN50-F1
#
_entry.id   AF-A0A8H9UN50-F1
#
_cell.length_a   1.000
_cell.length_b   1.000
_cell.length_c   1.000
_cell.angle_alpha   90.00
_cell.angle_beta   90.00
_cell.angle_gamma   90.00
#
_symmetry.space_group_name_H-M   'P 1'
#
loop_
_entity.id
_entity.type
_entity.pdbx_description
1 polymer ?
#
loop_
_entity_poly.entity_id
_entity_poly.type
_entity_poly.pdbx_seq_one_letter_code
_entity_poly.pdbx_strand_id
1 'polypeptide(L)'
;MSEGWMDSAMQVVNQRIKSPLWGFIILAWVWFNWPNLAMLFMSDSPVKFRIDYILLQDNFYLLFVIRPIIVGWFLAIASPYIQLLLTKAHEWADDRHSKVASKIKERQLEDEIKLAKLQVRAERIKEVINHEVDLEKEAKEEKLKQERLNTADLEEKIKQLESKIDALERTKDNVRKVSEKYVSDARRHYFDVARLLGLISSAVTVQSVEELDEFKKKANSIISATELDKAVLRNKLDLKENMTHEELTRFFDYAGDALSNEEENEIRSQMKNSEDANELAND
;
A
#
# COMPACT_ATOMS: atom_id res chain seq x y z
N MET A 1 -48.87 -26.99 96.17
CA MET A 1 -48.06 -28.24 96.13
C MET A 1 -48.30 -29.09 94.87
N SER A 2 -48.91 -28.56 93.80
CA SER A 2 -49.18 -29.32 92.56
C SER A 2 -48.19 -29.07 91.41
N GLU A 3 -47.23 -28.15 91.55
CA GLU A 3 -46.35 -27.78 90.43
C GLU A 3 -45.12 -28.71 90.29
N GLY A 4 -44.54 -29.20 91.38
CA GLY A 4 -43.32 -30.02 91.33
C GLY A 4 -43.46 -31.42 90.71
N TRP A 5 -44.66 -32.02 90.73
CA TRP A 5 -44.87 -33.37 90.17
C TRP A 5 -45.08 -33.35 88.65
N MET A 6 -45.68 -32.28 88.12
CA MET A 6 -45.85 -32.11 86.68
C MET A 6 -44.50 -31.87 86.01
N ASP A 7 -43.64 -31.02 86.58
CA ASP A 7 -42.30 -30.78 86.06
C ASP A 7 -41.43 -32.04 86.11
N SER A 8 -41.52 -32.82 87.19
CA SER A 8 -40.81 -34.10 87.31
C SER A 8 -41.28 -35.15 86.29
N ALA A 9 -42.59 -35.26 86.08
CA ALA A 9 -43.16 -36.15 85.06
C ALA A 9 -42.76 -35.71 83.64
N MET A 10 -42.81 -34.41 83.36
CA MET A 10 -42.43 -33.84 82.07
C MET A 10 -40.95 -34.08 81.78
N GLN A 11 -40.07 -33.98 82.78
CA GLN A 11 -38.64 -34.23 82.63
C GLN A 11 -38.33 -35.70 82.36
N VAL A 12 -39.01 -36.63 83.04
CA VAL A 12 -38.88 -38.09 82.80
C VAL A 12 -39.39 -38.47 81.41
N VAL A 13 -40.51 -37.90 80.98
CA VAL A 13 -41.07 -38.10 79.64
C VAL A 13 -40.10 -37.55 78.58
N ASN A 14 -39.55 -36.35 78.77
CA ASN A 14 -38.62 -35.74 77.83
C ASN A 14 -37.28 -36.51 77.73
N GLN A 15 -36.78 -37.05 78.84
CA GLN A 15 -35.58 -37.91 78.83
C GLN A 15 -35.84 -39.24 78.11
N ARG A 16 -37.03 -39.83 78.24
CA ARG A 16 -37.38 -41.08 77.57
C ARG A 16 -37.67 -40.88 76.09
N ILE A 17 -38.38 -39.82 75.69
CA ILE A 17 -38.64 -39.51 74.28
C ILE A 17 -37.34 -39.24 73.49
N LYS A 18 -36.30 -38.71 74.15
CA LYS A 18 -34.97 -38.55 73.56
C LYS A 18 -34.26 -39.88 73.27
N SER A 19 -34.72 -41.00 73.83
CA SER A 19 -34.22 -42.33 73.49
C SER A 19 -34.96 -42.83 72.24
N PRO A 20 -34.25 -43.16 71.14
CA PRO A 20 -34.86 -43.65 69.90
C PRO A 20 -35.80 -44.83 70.14
N LEU A 21 -35.42 -45.72 71.06
CA LEU A 21 -36.18 -46.92 71.42
C LEU A 21 -37.58 -46.58 71.94
N TRP A 22 -37.68 -45.66 72.88
CA TRP A 22 -38.97 -45.22 73.44
C TRP A 22 -39.80 -44.45 72.43
N GLY A 23 -39.18 -43.65 71.56
CA GLY A 23 -39.87 -42.99 70.45
C GLY A 23 -40.57 -43.98 69.53
N PHE A 24 -39.87 -45.05 69.12
CA PHE A 24 -40.45 -46.09 68.28
C PHE A 24 -41.49 -46.96 69.00
N ILE A 25 -41.31 -47.25 70.28
CA ILE A 25 -42.32 -47.95 71.09
C ILE A 25 -43.59 -47.11 71.23
N ILE A 26 -43.48 -45.81 71.53
CA ILE A 26 -44.64 -44.92 71.63
C ILE A 26 -45.33 -44.81 70.26
N LEU A 27 -44.57 -44.67 69.17
CA LEU A 27 -45.12 -44.61 67.81
C LEU A 27 -45.85 -45.91 67.44
N ALA A 28 -45.25 -47.07 67.71
CA ALA A 28 -45.88 -48.36 67.50
C ALA A 28 -47.12 -48.52 68.38
N TRP A 29 -47.06 -48.08 69.64
CA TRP A 29 -48.19 -48.15 70.56
C TRP A 29 -49.36 -47.30 70.06
N VAL A 30 -49.12 -46.04 69.66
CA VAL A 30 -50.15 -45.18 69.07
C VAL A 30 -50.71 -45.80 67.79
N TRP A 31 -49.85 -46.38 66.93
CA TRP A 31 -50.28 -47.04 65.70
C TRP A 31 -51.23 -48.22 65.96
N PHE A 32 -50.86 -49.14 66.86
CA PHE A 32 -51.68 -50.32 67.19
C PHE A 32 -52.90 -49.98 68.05
N ASN A 33 -52.82 -48.97 68.91
CA ASN A 33 -53.92 -48.51 69.77
C ASN A 33 -54.80 -47.45 69.13
N TRP A 34 -54.52 -47.06 67.87
CA TRP A 34 -55.25 -46.01 67.18
C TRP A 34 -56.77 -46.21 67.18
N PRO A 35 -57.33 -47.42 66.95
CA PRO A 35 -58.77 -47.63 67.02
C PRO A 35 -59.36 -47.40 68.41
N ASN A 36 -58.64 -47.79 69.48
CA ASN A 36 -59.06 -47.58 70.85
C ASN A 36 -58.96 -46.09 71.25
N LEU A 37 -57.94 -45.39 70.76
CA LEU A 37 -57.77 -43.95 70.94
C LEU A 37 -58.89 -43.18 70.21
N ALA A 38 -59.20 -43.58 68.97
CA ALA A 38 -60.31 -43.02 68.20
C ALA A 38 -61.66 -43.29 68.88
N MET A 39 -61.92 -44.49 69.38
CA MET A 39 -63.15 -44.80 70.11
C MET A 39 -63.26 -44.00 71.42
N LEU A 40 -62.14 -43.76 72.10
CA LEU A 40 -62.13 -42.99 73.35
C LEU A 40 -62.40 -41.50 73.10
N PHE A 41 -61.76 -40.89 72.10
CA PHE A 41 -61.79 -39.45 71.87
C PHE A 41 -62.79 -38.97 70.82
N MET A 42 -63.16 -39.79 69.83
CA MET A 42 -64.02 -39.40 68.69
C MET A 42 -65.41 -40.03 68.68
N SER A 43 -65.72 -40.97 69.58
CA SER A 43 -67.08 -41.52 69.70
C SER A 43 -68.01 -40.54 70.42
N ASP A 44 -69.32 -40.58 70.15
CA ASP A 44 -70.37 -39.85 70.88
C ASP A 44 -70.99 -40.67 72.03
N SER A 45 -70.51 -41.90 72.26
CA SER A 45 -71.06 -42.82 73.28
C SER A 45 -70.81 -42.34 74.72
N PRO A 46 -71.63 -42.68 75.73
CA PRO A 46 -71.35 -42.32 77.12
C PRO A 46 -70.01 -42.91 77.60
N VAL A 47 -69.26 -42.15 78.40
CA VAL A 47 -67.87 -42.45 78.80
C VAL A 47 -67.70 -43.87 79.36
N LYS A 48 -68.64 -44.35 80.17
CA LYS A 48 -68.61 -45.71 80.73
C LYS A 48 -68.60 -46.79 79.64
N PHE A 49 -69.43 -46.62 78.61
CA PHE A 49 -69.53 -47.58 77.51
C PHE A 49 -68.24 -47.66 76.68
N ARG A 50 -67.51 -46.53 76.52
CA ARG A 50 -66.22 -46.51 75.81
C ARG A 50 -65.16 -47.30 76.56
N ILE A 51 -65.09 -47.12 77.88
CA ILE A 51 -64.11 -47.78 78.74
C ILE A 51 -64.41 -49.29 78.81
N ASP A 52 -65.68 -49.66 78.99
CA ASP A 52 -66.12 -51.05 79.00
C ASP A 52 -65.79 -51.72 77.66
N TYR A 53 -66.08 -51.07 76.53
CA TYR A 53 -65.74 -51.59 75.20
C TYR A 53 -64.25 -51.89 75.01
N ILE A 54 -63.37 -51.04 75.53
CA ILE A 54 -61.91 -51.21 75.43
C ILE A 54 -61.43 -52.36 76.34
N LEU A 55 -61.99 -52.47 77.55
CA LEU A 55 -61.58 -53.46 78.55
C LEU A 55 -62.16 -54.87 78.28
N LEU A 56 -63.30 -54.95 77.61
CA LEU A 56 -63.94 -56.23 77.22
C LEU A 56 -63.34 -56.85 75.95
N GLN A 57 -62.33 -56.23 75.33
CA GLN A 57 -61.62 -56.83 74.20
C GLN A 57 -60.79 -58.03 74.65
N ASP A 58 -61.00 -59.17 73.99
CA ASP A 58 -60.21 -60.38 74.23
C ASP A 58 -58.71 -60.09 74.06
N ASN A 59 -57.91 -60.52 75.04
CA ASN A 59 -56.45 -60.40 75.04
C ASN A 59 -55.93 -58.95 74.91
N PHE A 60 -56.66 -57.97 75.45
CA PHE A 60 -56.32 -56.55 75.40
C PHE A 60 -54.83 -56.27 75.73
N TYR A 61 -54.34 -56.78 76.86
CA TYR A 61 -52.96 -56.55 77.31
C TYR A 61 -51.91 -57.13 76.35
N LEU A 62 -52.17 -58.29 75.75
CA LEU A 62 -51.22 -58.94 74.82
C LEU A 62 -51.14 -58.17 73.50
N LEU A 63 -52.29 -57.80 72.93
CA LEU A 63 -52.37 -57.17 71.62
C LEU A 63 -52.01 -55.69 71.63
N PHE A 64 -52.40 -54.97 72.69
CA PHE A 64 -52.32 -53.50 72.71
C PHE A 64 -51.21 -52.96 73.62
N VAL A 65 -50.66 -53.78 74.52
CA VAL A 65 -49.53 -53.36 75.37
C VAL A 65 -48.25 -54.10 74.99
N ILE A 66 -48.26 -55.43 74.88
CA ILE A 66 -47.04 -56.22 74.65
C ILE A 66 -46.58 -56.18 73.18
N ARG A 67 -47.50 -56.37 72.21
CA ARG A 67 -47.14 -56.37 70.78
C ARG A 67 -46.50 -55.05 70.31
N PRO A 68 -46.97 -53.85 70.71
CA PRO A 68 -46.32 -52.61 70.29
C PRO A 68 -44.94 -52.40 70.91
N ILE A 69 -44.68 -52.94 72.10
CA ILE A 69 -43.34 -52.92 72.72
C ILE A 69 -42.38 -53.78 71.89
N ILE A 70 -42.79 -54.99 71.50
CA ILE A 70 -41.98 -55.89 70.68
C ILE A 70 -41.71 -55.26 69.30
N VAL A 71 -42.76 -54.76 68.63
CA VAL A 71 -42.62 -54.12 67.31
C VAL A 71 -41.76 -52.85 67.40
N GLY A 72 -41.99 -52.01 68.40
CA GLY A 72 -41.18 -50.80 68.62
C GLY A 72 -39.71 -51.11 68.88
N TRP A 73 -39.41 -52.21 69.58
CA TRP A 73 -38.03 -52.67 69.78
C TRP A 73 -37.38 -53.14 68.48
N PHE A 74 -38.08 -53.95 67.68
CA PHE A 74 -37.59 -54.33 66.34
C PHE A 74 -37.38 -53.13 65.42
N LEU A 75 -38.27 -52.14 65.47
CA LEU A 75 -38.18 -50.92 64.68
C LEU A 75 -36.98 -50.06 65.10
N ALA A 76 -36.71 -49.98 66.41
CA ALA A 76 -35.55 -49.30 66.95
C ALA A 76 -34.23 -49.94 66.51
N ILE A 77 -34.18 -51.27 66.43
CA ILE A 77 -33.03 -52.01 65.91
C ILE A 77 -32.89 -51.82 64.40
N ALA A 78 -34.00 -51.84 63.65
CA ALA A 78 -33.99 -51.70 62.20
C ALA A 78 -33.65 -50.27 61.73
N SER A 79 -33.99 -49.25 62.51
CA SER A 79 -33.80 -47.83 62.18
C SER A 79 -32.38 -47.46 61.72
N PRO A 80 -31.28 -47.78 62.44
CA PRO A 80 -29.93 -47.45 61.99
C PRO A 80 -29.55 -48.14 60.67
N TYR A 81 -30.06 -49.35 60.39
CA TYR A 81 -29.80 -50.03 59.13
C TYR A 81 -30.53 -49.39 57.96
N ILE A 82 -31.76 -48.92 58.17
CA ILE A 82 -32.52 -48.17 57.16
C ILE A 82 -31.81 -46.84 56.85
N GLN A 83 -31.32 -46.13 57.87
CA GLN A 83 -30.53 -44.91 57.68
C GLN A 83 -29.25 -45.19 56.88
N LEU A 84 -28.52 -46.27 57.19
CA LEU A 84 -27.32 -46.66 56.47
C LEU A 84 -27.59 -47.01 55.00
N LEU A 85 -28.72 -47.67 54.71
CA LEU A 85 -29.14 -47.94 53.33
C LEU A 85 -29.46 -46.65 52.57
N LEU A 86 -30.14 -45.70 53.21
CA LEU A 86 -30.45 -44.40 52.60
C LEU A 86 -29.17 -43.59 52.34
N THR A 87 -28.22 -43.56 53.28
CA THR A 87 -26.94 -42.88 53.08
C THR A 87 -26.16 -43.47 51.91
N LYS A 88 -26.08 -44.81 51.81
CA LYS A 88 -25.43 -45.47 50.67
C LYS A 88 -26.11 -45.17 49.33
N ALA A 89 -27.44 -45.09 49.32
CA ALA A 89 -28.18 -44.72 48.12
C ALA A 89 -27.89 -43.27 47.69
N HIS A 90 -27.78 -42.34 48.64
CA HIS A 90 -27.41 -40.94 48.37
C HIS A 90 -25.96 -40.84 47.88
N GLU A 91 -25.01 -41.51 48.53
CA GLU A 91 -23.61 -41.54 48.09
C GLU A 91 -23.45 -42.08 46.67
N TRP A 92 -24.19 -43.13 46.32
CA TRP A 92 -24.19 -43.68 44.95
C TRP A 92 -24.75 -42.69 43.92
N ALA A 93 -25.82 -41.98 44.27
CA ALA A 93 -26.41 -40.96 43.41
C ALA A 93 -25.45 -39.77 43.20
N ASP A 94 -24.80 -39.30 44.27
CA ASP A 94 -23.86 -38.18 44.23
C ASP A 94 -22.56 -38.53 43.47
N ASP A 95 -22.02 -39.73 43.66
CA ASP A 95 -20.87 -40.21 42.88
C ASP A 95 -21.20 -40.29 41.38
N ARG A 96 -22.40 -40.75 41.03
CA ARG A 96 -22.83 -40.79 39.63
C ARG A 96 -22.99 -39.38 39.05
N HIS A 97 -23.60 -38.47 39.80
CA HIS A 97 -23.81 -37.09 39.38
C HIS A 97 -22.49 -36.34 39.20
N SER A 98 -21.55 -36.47 40.14
CA SER A 98 -20.22 -35.84 40.07
C SER A 98 -19.38 -36.37 38.91
N LYS A 99 -19.45 -37.66 38.59
CA LYS A 99 -18.80 -38.26 37.40
C LYS A 99 -19.37 -37.75 36.08
N VAL A 100 -20.67 -37.49 36.02
CA VAL A 100 -21.29 -36.89 34.82
C VAL A 100 -20.90 -35.42 34.71
N ALA A 101 -20.96 -34.67 35.82
CA ALA A 101 -20.59 -33.25 35.85
C ALA A 101 -19.11 -33.01 35.46
N SER A 102 -18.19 -33.86 35.93
CA SER A 102 -16.77 -33.79 35.54
C SER A 102 -16.56 -34.06 34.06
N LYS A 103 -17.22 -35.08 33.49
CA LYS A 103 -17.17 -35.36 32.03
C LYS A 103 -17.73 -34.22 31.19
N ILE A 104 -18.76 -33.53 31.66
CA ILE A 104 -19.32 -32.36 30.98
C ILE A 104 -18.30 -31.21 30.98
N LYS A 105 -17.68 -30.93 32.14
CA LYS A 105 -16.63 -29.89 32.24
C LYS A 105 -15.41 -30.21 31.37
N GLU A 106 -14.99 -31.46 31.31
CA GLU A 106 -13.88 -31.90 30.46
C GLU A 106 -14.18 -31.64 28.97
N ARG A 107 -15.39 -32.00 28.51
CA ARG A 107 -15.82 -31.69 27.13
C ARG A 107 -15.87 -30.20 26.85
N GLN A 108 -16.37 -29.39 27.78
CA GLN A 108 -16.41 -27.94 27.63
C GLN A 108 -15.01 -27.36 27.46
N LEU A 109 -14.05 -27.78 28.29
CA LEU A 109 -12.65 -27.35 28.18
C LEU A 109 -12.01 -27.79 26.86
N GLU A 110 -12.27 -29.02 26.40
CA GLU A 110 -11.80 -29.47 25.10
C GLU A 110 -12.35 -28.63 23.94
N ASP A 111 -13.64 -28.30 24.00
CA ASP A 111 -14.31 -27.52 22.97
C ASP A 111 -13.82 -26.06 22.99
N GLU A 112 -13.59 -25.47 24.15
CA GLU A 112 -12.93 -24.16 24.30
C GLU A 112 -11.51 -24.17 23.70
N ILE A 113 -10.70 -25.21 23.97
CA ILE A 113 -9.37 -25.36 23.38
C ILE A 113 -9.44 -25.48 21.87
N LYS A 114 -10.41 -26.25 21.33
CA LYS A 114 -10.61 -26.39 19.89
C LYS A 114 -11.00 -25.06 19.26
N LEU A 115 -11.92 -24.31 19.89
CA LEU A 115 -12.34 -22.99 19.43
C LEU A 115 -11.18 -21.99 19.43
N ALA A 116 -10.41 -21.93 20.52
CA ALA A 116 -9.23 -21.06 20.61
C ALA A 116 -8.19 -21.41 19.52
N LYS A 117 -7.93 -22.70 19.29
CA LYS A 117 -7.03 -23.14 18.19
C LYS A 117 -7.56 -22.73 16.82
N LEU A 118 -8.87 -22.82 16.59
CA LEU A 118 -9.49 -22.43 15.33
C LEU A 118 -9.39 -20.91 15.13
N GLN A 119 -9.63 -20.12 16.16
CA GLN A 119 -9.49 -18.65 16.13
C GLN A 119 -8.05 -18.23 15.81
N VAL A 120 -7.05 -18.78 16.52
CA VAL A 120 -5.63 -18.48 16.25
C VAL A 120 -5.23 -18.88 14.83
N ARG A 121 -5.78 -19.99 14.30
CA ARG A 121 -5.54 -20.39 12.90
C ARG A 121 -6.18 -19.40 11.93
N ALA A 122 -7.42 -18.98 12.19
CA ALA A 122 -8.12 -18.01 11.36
C ALA A 122 -7.41 -16.64 11.36
N GLU A 123 -6.92 -16.17 12.51
CA GLU A 123 -6.13 -14.95 12.63
C GLU A 123 -4.82 -15.04 11.86
N ARG A 124 -4.07 -16.13 11.98
CA ARG A 124 -2.85 -16.33 11.18
C ARG A 124 -3.12 -16.34 9.68
N ILE A 125 -4.19 -17.00 9.23
CA ILE A 125 -4.56 -17.00 7.82
C ILE A 125 -4.90 -15.58 7.37
N LYS A 126 -5.64 -14.81 8.19
CA LYS A 126 -5.98 -13.42 7.91
C LYS A 126 -4.73 -12.52 7.85
N GLU A 127 -3.77 -12.69 8.76
CA GLU A 127 -2.50 -11.96 8.74
C GLU A 127 -1.69 -12.28 7.47
N VAL A 128 -1.60 -13.55 7.08
CA VAL A 128 -0.91 -13.95 5.85
C VAL A 128 -1.58 -13.35 4.62
N ILE A 129 -2.91 -13.43 4.52
CA ILE A 129 -3.67 -12.82 3.41
C ILE A 129 -3.47 -11.31 3.39
N ASN A 130 -3.57 -10.63 4.54
CA ASN A 130 -3.35 -9.19 4.61
C ASN A 130 -1.94 -8.81 4.17
N HIS A 131 -0.93 -9.53 4.62
CA HIS A 131 0.46 -9.30 4.21
C HIS A 131 0.67 -9.54 2.71
N GLU A 132 0.03 -10.56 2.13
CA GLU A 132 0.08 -10.82 0.68
C GLU A 132 -0.60 -9.69 -0.11
N VAL A 133 -1.75 -9.20 0.36
CA VAL A 133 -2.46 -8.06 -0.24
C VAL A 133 -1.62 -6.78 -0.14
N ASP A 134 -0.97 -6.53 1.00
CA ASP A 134 -0.11 -5.36 1.18
C ASP A 134 1.12 -5.42 0.28
N LEU A 135 1.78 -6.58 0.16
CA LEU A 135 2.88 -6.80 -0.79
C LEU A 135 2.44 -6.60 -2.24
N GLU A 136 1.26 -7.11 -2.63
CA GLU A 136 0.74 -6.92 -3.97
C GLU A 136 0.44 -5.44 -4.25
N LYS A 137 -0.07 -4.72 -3.25
CA LYS A 137 -0.32 -3.28 -3.34
C LYS A 137 0.98 -2.49 -3.50
N GLU A 138 2.00 -2.77 -2.69
CA GLU A 138 3.32 -2.14 -2.80
C GLU A 138 3.94 -2.41 -4.18
N ALA A 139 3.90 -3.66 -4.66
CA ALA A 139 4.41 -4.02 -5.99
C ALA A 139 3.67 -3.29 -7.12
N LYS A 140 2.34 -3.10 -7.01
CA LYS A 140 1.56 -2.30 -7.97
C LYS A 140 1.93 -0.82 -7.91
N GLU A 141 2.12 -0.26 -6.72
CA GLU A 141 2.54 1.13 -6.54
C GLU A 141 3.94 1.40 -7.11
N GLU A 142 4.89 0.46 -6.92
CA GLU A 142 6.23 0.56 -7.51
C GLU A 142 6.18 0.50 -9.04
N LYS A 143 5.41 -0.44 -9.61
CA LYS A 143 5.20 -0.51 -11.07
C LYS A 143 4.59 0.79 -11.61
N LEU A 144 3.58 1.34 -10.94
CA LEU A 144 2.97 2.60 -11.35
C LEU A 144 3.96 3.76 -11.28
N LYS A 145 4.84 3.81 -10.26
CA LYS A 145 5.91 4.81 -10.18
C LYS A 145 6.91 4.64 -11.32
N GLN A 146 7.34 3.43 -11.63
CA GLN A 146 8.24 3.15 -12.76
C GLN A 146 7.62 3.55 -14.11
N GLU A 147 6.35 3.23 -14.35
CA GLU A 147 5.63 3.62 -15.56
C GLU A 147 5.51 5.15 -15.70
N ARG A 148 5.27 5.87 -14.59
CA ARG A 148 5.24 7.33 -14.59
C ARG A 148 6.59 7.94 -14.89
N LEU A 149 7.67 7.42 -14.30
CA LEU A 149 9.04 7.85 -14.59
C LEU A 149 9.39 7.60 -16.06
N ASN A 150 9.09 6.40 -16.58
CA ASN A 150 9.32 6.08 -17.99
C ASN A 150 8.51 6.99 -18.92
N THR A 151 7.27 7.33 -18.57
CA THR A 151 6.45 8.27 -19.35
C THR A 151 7.05 9.67 -19.37
N ALA A 152 7.51 10.16 -18.21
CA ALA A 152 8.16 11.47 -18.12
C ALA A 152 9.46 11.53 -18.93
N ASP A 153 10.30 10.49 -18.85
CA ASP A 153 11.52 10.36 -19.64
C ASP A 153 11.22 10.29 -21.15
N LEU A 154 10.12 9.63 -21.54
CA LEU A 154 9.67 9.58 -22.93
C LEU A 154 9.18 10.95 -23.41
N GLU A 155 8.39 11.68 -22.61
CA GLU A 155 7.93 13.02 -22.94
C GLU A 155 9.11 14.00 -23.12
N GLU A 156 10.12 13.93 -22.24
CA GLU A 156 11.33 14.73 -22.40
C GLU A 156 12.07 14.39 -23.70
N LYS A 157 12.23 13.10 -24.01
CA LYS A 157 12.85 12.66 -25.27
C LYS A 157 12.06 13.11 -26.50
N ILE A 158 10.73 13.05 -26.46
CA ILE A 158 9.86 13.55 -27.55
C ILE A 158 10.11 15.04 -27.75
N LYS A 159 10.08 15.84 -26.69
CA LYS A 159 10.32 17.29 -26.77
C LYS A 159 11.72 17.63 -27.29
N GLN A 160 12.73 16.86 -26.88
CA GLN A 160 14.09 17.01 -27.41
C GLN A 160 14.15 16.66 -28.90
N LEU A 161 13.46 15.61 -29.35
CA LEU A 161 13.41 15.25 -30.77
C LEU A 161 12.67 16.30 -31.61
N GLU A 162 11.55 16.83 -31.12
CA GLU A 162 10.81 17.92 -31.77
C GLU A 162 11.70 19.15 -31.96
N SER A 163 12.43 19.57 -30.91
CA SER A 163 13.35 20.71 -31.02
C SER A 163 14.49 20.48 -32.03
N LYS A 164 14.97 19.23 -32.16
CA LYS A 164 15.99 18.86 -33.15
C LYS A 164 15.42 18.85 -34.56
N ILE A 165 14.17 18.41 -34.75
CA ILE A 165 13.48 18.46 -36.03
C ILE A 165 13.30 19.91 -36.47
N ASP A 166 12.82 20.78 -35.59
CA ASP A 166 12.67 22.22 -35.88
C ASP A 166 14.00 22.88 -36.26
N ALA A 167 15.08 22.56 -35.54
CA ALA A 167 16.41 23.07 -35.85
C ALA A 167 16.91 22.59 -37.22
N LEU A 168 16.73 21.28 -37.51
CA LEU A 168 17.10 20.70 -38.81
C LEU A 168 16.29 21.31 -39.96
N GLU A 169 15.00 21.58 -39.75
CA GLU A 169 14.14 22.19 -40.77
C GLU A 169 14.58 23.62 -41.08
N ARG A 170 14.93 24.41 -40.05
CA ARG A 170 15.52 25.76 -40.24
C ARG A 170 16.85 25.70 -40.98
N THR A 171 17.72 24.75 -40.63
CA THR A 171 19.01 24.58 -41.33
C THR A 171 18.79 24.18 -42.78
N LYS A 172 17.87 23.25 -43.06
CA LYS A 172 17.51 22.83 -44.41
C LYS A 172 17.01 24.02 -45.25
N ASP A 173 16.14 24.86 -44.69
CA ASP A 173 15.64 26.05 -45.37
C ASP A 173 16.73 27.09 -45.63
N ASN A 174 17.63 27.30 -44.68
CA ASN A 174 18.77 28.20 -44.85
C ASN A 174 19.71 27.70 -45.95
N VAL A 175 20.05 26.41 -45.93
CA VAL A 175 20.88 25.77 -46.98
C VAL A 175 20.19 25.89 -48.33
N ARG A 176 18.87 25.68 -48.40
CA ARG A 176 18.11 25.83 -49.64
C ARG A 176 18.18 27.25 -50.19
N LYS A 177 17.92 28.26 -49.37
CA LYS A 177 18.01 29.69 -49.76
C LYS A 177 19.41 30.07 -50.23
N VAL A 178 20.43 29.62 -49.51
CA VAL A 178 21.84 29.86 -49.87
C VAL A 178 22.16 29.18 -51.19
N SER A 179 21.75 27.92 -51.38
CA SER A 179 21.92 27.20 -52.65
C SER A 179 21.20 27.88 -53.82
N GLU A 180 19.96 28.33 -53.63
CA GLU A 180 19.20 29.07 -54.66
C GLU A 180 19.93 30.38 -55.05
N LYS A 181 20.46 31.11 -54.06
CA LYS A 181 21.24 32.32 -54.30
C LYS A 181 22.54 32.00 -55.06
N TYR A 182 23.32 31.00 -54.63
CA TYR A 182 24.54 30.60 -55.33
C TYR A 182 24.28 30.21 -56.80
N VAL A 183 23.19 29.47 -57.07
CA VAL A 183 22.81 29.11 -58.44
C VAL A 183 22.44 30.34 -59.27
N SER A 184 21.72 31.30 -58.67
CA SER A 184 21.38 32.57 -59.32
C SER A 184 22.62 33.40 -59.64
N ASP A 185 23.52 33.54 -58.68
CA ASP A 185 24.77 34.31 -58.82
C ASP A 185 25.70 33.67 -59.86
N ALA A 186 25.86 32.34 -59.84
CA ALA A 186 26.63 31.62 -60.85
C ALA A 186 26.07 31.82 -62.27
N ARG A 187 24.74 31.81 -62.41
CA ARG A 187 24.09 32.11 -63.69
C ARG A 187 24.34 33.54 -64.15
N ARG A 188 24.28 34.52 -63.23
CA ARG A 188 24.57 35.92 -63.54
C ARG A 188 26.01 36.09 -64.02
N HIS A 189 26.98 35.53 -63.29
CA HIS A 189 28.39 35.58 -63.69
C HIS A 189 28.66 34.90 -65.03
N TYR A 190 27.99 33.78 -65.34
CA TYR A 190 28.07 33.16 -66.66
C TYR A 190 27.65 34.12 -67.80
N PHE A 191 26.55 34.86 -67.61
CA PHE A 191 26.11 35.86 -68.58
C PHE A 191 27.08 37.04 -68.70
N ASP A 192 27.64 37.50 -67.58
CA ASP A 192 28.60 38.60 -67.58
C ASP A 192 29.89 38.20 -68.31
N VAL A 193 30.41 36.98 -68.08
CA VAL A 193 31.55 36.44 -68.83
C VAL A 193 31.26 36.34 -70.33
N ALA A 194 30.07 35.83 -70.71
CA ALA A 194 29.68 35.76 -72.11
C ALA A 194 29.62 37.14 -72.78
N ARG A 195 29.12 38.17 -72.06
CA ARG A 195 29.12 39.55 -72.54
C ARG A 195 30.52 40.12 -72.70
N LEU A 196 31.41 39.87 -71.74
CA LEU A 196 32.82 40.28 -71.82
C LEU A 196 33.54 39.63 -73.00
N LEU A 197 33.33 38.33 -73.24
CA LEU A 197 33.88 37.64 -74.41
C LEU A 197 33.37 38.25 -75.72
N GLY A 198 32.07 38.58 -75.80
CA GLY A 198 31.50 39.29 -76.93
C GLY A 198 32.13 40.68 -77.15
N LEU A 199 32.39 41.41 -76.06
CA LEU A 199 33.08 42.70 -76.13
C LEU A 199 34.52 42.57 -76.63
N ILE A 200 35.28 41.60 -76.12
CA ILE A 200 36.66 41.35 -76.58
C ILE A 200 36.66 41.03 -78.08
N SER A 201 35.72 40.22 -78.55
CA SER A 201 35.57 39.95 -79.98
C SER A 201 35.27 41.21 -80.79
N SER A 202 34.49 42.16 -80.24
CA SER A 202 34.20 43.45 -80.90
C SER A 202 35.40 44.40 -80.90
N ALA A 203 36.25 44.35 -79.87
CA ALA A 203 37.45 45.19 -79.78
C ALA A 203 38.46 44.87 -80.88
N VAL A 204 38.59 43.59 -81.26
CA VAL A 204 39.48 43.13 -82.35
C VAL A 204 39.04 43.69 -83.71
N THR A 205 37.77 44.10 -83.85
CA THR A 205 37.21 44.62 -85.11
C THR A 205 37.15 46.14 -85.21
N VAL A 206 37.55 46.88 -84.15
CA VAL A 206 37.49 48.35 -84.12
C VAL A 206 38.49 48.96 -85.10
N GLN A 207 38.02 49.83 -85.99
CA GLN A 207 38.84 50.53 -86.99
C GLN A 207 38.77 52.06 -86.86
N SER A 208 37.87 52.61 -86.04
CA SER A 208 37.70 54.05 -85.86
C SER A 208 37.63 54.50 -84.39
N VAL A 209 37.88 55.80 -84.17
CA VAL A 209 37.83 56.44 -82.83
C VAL A 209 36.40 56.44 -82.26
N GLU A 210 35.38 56.53 -83.12
CA GLU A 210 33.95 56.49 -82.74
C GLU A 210 33.56 55.11 -82.18
N GLU A 211 33.99 54.04 -82.86
CA GLU A 211 33.79 52.65 -82.43
C GLU A 211 34.52 52.34 -81.11
N LEU A 212 35.66 52.98 -80.86
CA LEU A 212 36.39 52.86 -79.61
C LEU A 212 35.65 53.50 -78.43
N ASP A 213 35.00 54.65 -78.63
CA ASP A 213 34.20 55.29 -77.59
C ASP A 213 32.93 54.48 -77.28
N GLU A 214 32.30 53.89 -78.31
CA GLU A 214 31.15 52.99 -78.12
C GLU A 214 31.55 51.71 -77.37
N PHE A 215 32.72 51.13 -77.71
CA PHE A 215 33.29 50.02 -76.96
C PHE A 215 33.51 50.37 -75.49
N LYS A 216 34.13 51.52 -75.20
CA LYS A 216 34.39 51.99 -73.84
C LYS A 216 33.10 52.17 -73.03
N LYS A 217 32.04 52.70 -73.65
CA LYS A 217 30.70 52.83 -73.04
C LYS A 217 30.08 51.47 -72.72
N LYS A 218 30.19 50.50 -73.62
CA LYS A 218 29.67 49.13 -73.41
C LYS A 218 30.48 48.35 -72.37
N ALA A 219 31.79 48.53 -72.31
CA ALA A 219 32.63 47.93 -71.28
C ALA A 219 32.25 48.43 -69.88
N ASN A 220 32.12 49.76 -69.73
CA ASN A 220 31.77 50.40 -68.46
C ASN A 220 30.34 50.09 -67.97
N SER A 221 29.44 49.59 -68.82
CA SER A 221 28.09 49.16 -68.41
C SER A 221 28.04 47.72 -67.89
N ILE A 222 29.07 46.91 -68.16
CA ILE A 222 29.18 45.53 -67.70
C ILE A 222 30.06 45.43 -66.46
N ILE A 223 31.17 46.17 -66.42
CA ILE A 223 32.03 46.28 -65.25
C ILE A 223 32.44 47.73 -65.06
N SER A 224 32.26 48.28 -63.86
CA SER A 224 32.73 49.64 -63.58
C SER A 224 34.27 49.66 -63.58
N ALA A 225 34.87 50.81 -63.92
CA ALA A 225 36.32 50.96 -63.88
C ALA A 225 36.91 50.65 -62.49
N THR A 226 36.17 50.95 -61.42
CA THR A 226 36.55 50.64 -60.04
C THR A 226 36.46 49.15 -59.71
N GLU A 227 35.45 48.44 -60.22
CA GLU A 227 35.34 46.98 -60.03
C GLU A 227 36.42 46.24 -60.82
N LEU A 228 36.75 46.73 -62.02
CA LEU A 228 37.83 46.19 -62.82
C LEU A 228 39.18 46.41 -62.14
N ASP A 229 39.47 47.63 -61.66
CA ASP A 229 40.70 47.94 -60.92
C ASP A 229 40.80 47.06 -59.66
N LYS A 230 39.71 46.92 -58.89
CA LYS A 230 39.66 46.03 -57.73
C LYS A 230 39.94 44.56 -58.10
N ALA A 231 39.36 44.05 -59.18
CA ALA A 231 39.59 42.68 -59.63
C ALA A 231 41.02 42.45 -60.13
N VAL A 232 41.60 43.42 -60.84
CA VAL A 232 42.99 43.38 -61.31
C VAL A 232 43.96 43.37 -60.13
N LEU A 233 43.78 44.28 -59.18
CA LEU A 233 44.63 44.34 -57.99
C LEU A 233 44.52 43.08 -57.14
N ARG A 234 43.31 42.52 -57.01
CA ARG A 234 43.10 41.25 -56.30
C ARG A 234 43.77 40.06 -57.00
N ASN A 235 43.66 39.98 -58.32
CA ASN A 235 44.30 38.91 -59.08
C ASN A 235 45.84 39.00 -58.98
N LYS A 236 46.42 40.21 -58.99
CA LYS A 236 47.87 40.40 -58.75
C LYS A 236 48.30 39.86 -57.39
N LEU A 237 47.50 40.10 -56.35
CA LEU A 237 47.76 39.57 -55.01
C LEU A 237 47.67 38.04 -54.99
N ASP A 238 46.60 37.46 -55.54
CA ASP A 238 46.40 36.00 -55.61
C ASP A 238 47.54 35.30 -56.38
N LEU A 239 48.06 35.95 -57.42
CA LEU A 239 49.20 35.48 -58.23
C LEU A 239 50.57 35.83 -57.64
N LYS A 240 50.61 36.58 -56.52
CA LYS A 240 51.84 37.05 -55.86
C LYS A 240 52.74 37.88 -56.77
N GLU A 241 52.15 38.66 -57.65
CA GLU A 241 52.87 39.64 -58.46
C GLU A 241 53.26 40.87 -57.62
N ASN A 242 54.38 41.50 -57.95
CA ASN A 242 54.80 42.73 -57.29
C ASN A 242 53.84 43.88 -57.63
N MET A 243 53.27 44.52 -56.61
CA MET A 243 52.42 45.70 -56.74
C MET A 243 53.19 46.97 -56.39
N THR A 244 52.86 48.09 -57.03
CA THR A 244 53.43 49.39 -56.67
C THR A 244 52.80 49.93 -55.37
N HIS A 245 53.47 50.87 -54.71
CA HIS A 245 52.94 51.50 -53.49
C HIS A 245 51.56 52.17 -53.71
N GLU A 246 51.34 52.75 -54.88
CA GLU A 246 50.05 53.35 -55.26
C GLU A 246 48.96 52.31 -55.52
N GLU A 247 49.32 51.16 -56.11
CA GLU A 247 48.41 50.02 -56.28
C GLU A 247 48.03 49.37 -54.94
N LEU A 248 48.99 49.25 -54.02
CA LEU A 248 48.76 48.73 -52.66
C LEU A 248 47.84 49.64 -51.85
N THR A 249 48.06 50.96 -51.92
CA THR A 249 47.19 51.96 -51.27
C THR A 249 45.75 51.89 -51.80
N ARG A 250 45.57 51.86 -53.13
CA ARG A 250 44.24 51.72 -53.75
C ARG A 250 43.57 50.40 -53.39
N PHE A 251 44.33 49.30 -53.31
CA PHE A 251 43.79 48.02 -52.89
C PHE A 251 43.22 48.08 -51.47
N PHE A 252 43.94 48.68 -50.52
CA PHE A 252 43.46 48.87 -49.15
C PHE A 252 42.21 49.75 -49.07
N ASP A 253 42.17 50.84 -49.84
CA ASP A 253 40.98 51.70 -49.93
C ASP A 253 39.75 50.93 -50.44
N TYR A 254 39.94 49.95 -51.34
CA TYR A 254 38.87 49.10 -51.86
C TYR A 254 38.51 47.90 -50.98
N ALA A 255 39.44 47.45 -50.14
CA ALA A 255 39.33 46.20 -49.40
C ALA A 255 38.93 46.41 -47.93
N GLY A 256 39.26 47.55 -47.31
CA GLY A 256 38.80 47.98 -45.98
C GLY A 256 38.72 46.85 -44.94
N ASP A 257 37.49 46.54 -44.50
CA ASP A 257 37.17 45.56 -43.44
C ASP A 257 37.00 44.10 -43.93
N ALA A 258 37.21 43.81 -45.22
CA ALA A 258 36.91 42.51 -45.82
C ALA A 258 38.13 41.58 -46.01
N LEU A 259 39.31 41.98 -45.52
CA LEU A 259 40.55 41.21 -45.63
C LEU A 259 40.70 40.22 -44.47
N SER A 260 41.18 39.02 -44.76
CA SER A 260 41.66 38.11 -43.72
C SER A 260 42.99 38.61 -43.14
N ASN A 261 43.29 38.23 -41.89
CA ASN A 261 44.54 38.59 -41.22
C ASN A 261 45.79 38.12 -42.01
N GLU A 262 45.67 37.05 -42.80
CA GLU A 262 46.77 36.53 -43.62
C GLU A 262 47.01 37.43 -44.84
N GLU A 263 45.95 37.81 -45.54
CA GLU A 263 46.00 38.77 -46.65
C GLU A 263 46.54 40.14 -46.18
N GLU A 264 46.08 40.63 -45.02
CA GLU A 264 46.54 41.92 -44.48
C GLU A 264 48.05 41.94 -44.21
N ASN A 265 48.60 40.84 -43.69
CA ASN A 265 50.02 40.71 -43.41
C ASN A 265 50.88 40.62 -44.68
N GLU A 266 50.43 39.89 -45.70
CA GLU A 266 51.14 39.76 -46.98
C GLU A 266 51.26 41.13 -47.67
N ILE A 267 50.19 41.91 -47.69
CA ILE A 267 50.17 43.24 -48.33
C ILE A 267 51.04 44.25 -47.57
N ARG A 268 51.00 44.25 -46.22
CA ARG A 268 51.88 45.10 -45.39
C ARG A 268 53.36 44.79 -45.62
N SER A 269 53.72 43.53 -45.87
CA SER A 269 55.10 43.15 -46.18
C SER A 269 55.57 43.67 -47.53
N GLN A 270 54.71 43.64 -48.55
CA GLN A 270 55.02 44.19 -49.87
C GLN A 270 55.16 45.72 -49.84
N MET A 271 54.32 46.42 -49.06
CA MET A 271 54.45 47.88 -48.87
C MET A 271 55.80 48.27 -48.31
N LYS A 272 56.25 47.61 -47.24
CA LYS A 272 57.54 47.88 -46.61
C LYS A 272 58.70 47.68 -47.61
N ASN A 273 58.66 46.57 -48.35
CA ASN A 273 59.68 46.30 -49.37
C ASN A 273 59.67 47.33 -50.52
N SER A 274 58.50 47.90 -50.85
CA SER A 274 58.36 48.95 -51.88
C SER A 274 58.84 50.32 -51.40
N GLU A 275 58.66 50.65 -50.11
CA GLU A 275 59.15 51.87 -49.48
C GLU A 275 60.68 51.85 -49.39
N ASP A 276 61.25 50.74 -48.90
CA ASP A 276 62.70 50.53 -48.80
C ASP A 276 63.38 50.63 -50.19
N ALA A 277 62.73 50.14 -51.26
CA ALA A 277 63.25 50.22 -52.63
C ALA A 277 63.19 51.64 -53.23
N ASN A 278 62.21 52.46 -52.83
CA ASN A 278 62.08 53.85 -53.27
C ASN A 278 63.03 54.80 -52.54
N GLU A 279 63.38 54.52 -51.28
CA GLU A 279 64.43 55.26 -50.57
C GLU A 279 65.81 55.04 -51.21
N LEU A 280 66.12 53.80 -51.60
CA LEU A 280 67.38 53.45 -52.28
C LEU A 280 67.53 54.01 -53.71
N ALA A 281 66.44 54.44 -54.34
CA ALA A 281 66.45 55.02 -55.69
C ALA A 281 66.55 56.56 -55.70
N ASN A 282 66.39 57.20 -54.54
CA ASN A 282 66.43 58.66 -54.37
C ASN A 282 67.73 59.16 -53.70
N ASP A 283 68.67 58.27 -53.36
CA ASP A 283 70.06 58.54 -52.97
C ASP A 283 71.04 58.31 -54.13
#